data_AF-A0AB34L787-F1
#
_entry.id   AF-A0AB34L787-F1
#
_cell.length_a   1.000
_cell.length_b   1.000
_cell.length_c   1.000
_cell.angle_alpha   90.00
_cell.angle_beta   90.00
_cell.angle_gamma   90.00
#
_symmetry.space_group_name_H-M   'P 1'
#
loop_
_entity.id
_entity.type
_entity.pdbx_description
1 polymer ?
#
loop_
_entity_poly.entity_id
_entity_poly.type
_entity_poly.pdbx_seq_one_letter_code
_entity_poly.pdbx_strand_id
1 'polypeptide(L)'
;MRIKEYLTDELLMIANNVTGEYSDKQIRQAKLELYNRGVNDEVIADIMEEKEEAFMKRLDAAARAEEAQINKRNEKNRNISYQWWEMLIMFAFAPFYLLNRYYFPSEFFSKLKQLKKEKYDLKFKQRIACLLTGDITWFIYWLYSYTLEK
;
A
#
# COMPACT_ATOMS: atom_id res chain seq x y z
N MET A 1 17.47 -4.34 -28.89
CA MET A 1 18.24 -3.32 -28.14
C MET A 1 19.61 -3.20 -28.80
N ARG A 2 20.04 -2.03 -29.27
CA ARG A 2 21.36 -1.84 -29.89
C ARG A 2 22.36 -1.41 -28.80
N ILE A 3 22.96 -2.38 -28.12
CA ILE A 3 23.91 -2.16 -27.00
C ILE A 3 25.12 -1.29 -27.40
N LYS A 4 25.45 -1.26 -28.69
CA LYS A 4 26.51 -0.41 -29.27
C LYS A 4 26.25 1.09 -29.13
N GLU A 5 25.00 1.52 -28.97
CA GLU A 5 24.62 2.93 -28.84
C GLU A 5 24.64 3.42 -27.38
N TYR A 6 24.82 2.52 -26.41
CA TYR A 6 24.83 2.85 -24.99
C TYR A 6 26.17 3.45 -24.57
N LEU A 7 26.10 4.48 -23.73
CA LEU A 7 27.27 5.07 -23.09
C LEU A 7 27.95 4.05 -22.17
N THR A 8 29.25 4.21 -21.94
CA THR A 8 30.03 3.34 -21.05
C THR A 8 29.38 3.27 -19.65
N ASP A 9 28.86 4.39 -19.14
CA ASP A 9 28.13 4.46 -17.87
C ASP A 9 26.84 3.60 -17.85
N GLU A 10 26.08 3.58 -18.95
CA GLU A 10 24.86 2.76 -19.03
C GLU A 10 25.19 1.27 -19.19
N LEU A 11 26.26 0.94 -19.92
CA LEU A 11 26.77 -0.43 -20.03
C LEU A 11 27.18 -0.99 -18.67
N LEU A 12 27.76 -0.15 -17.80
CA LEU A 12 28.13 -0.52 -16.43
C LEU A 12 26.89 -0.83 -15.57
N MET A 13 25.85 0.00 -15.64
CA MET A 13 24.58 -0.26 -14.92
C MET A 13 23.92 -1.58 -15.38
N ILE A 14 23.96 -1.88 -16.68
CA ILE A 14 23.41 -3.13 -17.25
C ILE A 14 24.28 -4.33 -16.86
N ALA A 15 25.60 -4.21 -16.91
CA ALA A 15 26.53 -5.30 -16.62
C ALA A 15 26.48 -5.78 -15.16
N ASN A 16 26.12 -4.90 -14.21
CA ASN A 16 26.02 -5.22 -12.79
C ASN A 16 24.58 -5.36 -12.27
N ASN A 17 23.58 -5.23 -13.15
CA ASN A 17 22.16 -5.43 -12.82
C ASN A 17 21.68 -4.57 -11.63
N VAL A 18 22.12 -3.31 -11.56
CA VAL A 18 21.85 -2.38 -10.43
C VAL A 18 20.34 -2.19 -10.19
N THR A 19 19.52 -2.25 -11.23
CA THR A 19 18.06 -2.13 -11.15
C THR A 19 17.34 -3.47 -10.96
N GLY A 20 18.02 -4.61 -11.12
CA GLY A 20 17.41 -5.94 -11.08
C GLY A 20 16.52 -6.30 -12.29
N GLU A 21 16.37 -5.39 -13.25
CA GLU A 21 15.43 -5.50 -14.38
C GLU A 21 16.05 -6.14 -15.64
N TYR A 22 17.38 -6.36 -15.66
CA TYR A 22 18.07 -6.80 -16.87
C TYR A 22 18.17 -8.33 -16.98
N SER A 23 17.95 -8.85 -18.18
CA SER A 23 18.10 -10.27 -18.49
C SER A 23 19.58 -10.66 -18.62
N ASP A 24 19.94 -11.88 -18.22
CA ASP A 24 21.30 -12.45 -18.34
C ASP A 24 21.95 -12.26 -19.73
N LYS A 25 21.14 -12.28 -20.79
CA LYS A 25 21.62 -12.04 -22.17
C LYS A 25 22.11 -10.61 -22.38
N GLN A 26 21.42 -9.62 -21.80
CA GLN A 26 21.79 -8.20 -21.87
C GLN A 26 23.04 -7.94 -21.02
N ILE A 27 23.11 -8.56 -19.83
CA ILE A 27 24.27 -8.51 -18.93
C ILE A 27 25.53 -9.01 -19.66
N ARG A 28 25.43 -10.18 -20.31
CA ARG A 28 26.56 -10.76 -21.06
C ARG A 28 27.02 -9.89 -22.23
N GLN A 29 26.08 -9.30 -22.97
CA GLN A 29 26.42 -8.41 -24.08
C GLN A 29 27.06 -7.09 -23.61
N ALA A 30 26.60 -6.53 -22.49
CA ALA A 30 27.19 -5.33 -21.90
C ALA A 30 28.62 -5.59 -21.41
N LYS A 31 28.87 -6.73 -20.74
CA LYS A 31 30.23 -7.15 -20.31
C LYS A 31 31.20 -7.32 -21.48
N LEU A 32 30.76 -7.93 -22.58
CA LEU A 32 31.57 -8.09 -23.80
C LEU A 32 31.92 -6.74 -24.45
N GLU A 33 30.98 -5.80 -24.47
CA GLU A 33 31.20 -4.48 -25.04
C GLU A 33 32.16 -3.63 -24.18
N LEU A 34 32.07 -3.74 -22.85
CA LEU A 34 33.02 -3.11 -21.92
C LEU A 34 34.44 -3.66 -22.10
N TYR A 35 34.58 -4.98 -22.24
CA TYR A 35 35.86 -5.64 -22.49
C TYR A 35 36.48 -5.18 -23.83
N ASN A 36 35.68 -5.09 -24.90
CA ASN A 36 36.14 -4.61 -26.21
C ASN A 36 36.59 -3.13 -26.20
N ARG A 37 36.14 -2.34 -25.23
CA ARG A 37 36.51 -0.92 -25.06
C ARG A 37 37.76 -0.71 -24.20
N GLY A 38 38.37 -1.78 -23.67
CA GLY A 38 39.61 -1.71 -22.89
C GLY A 38 39.49 -0.91 -21.60
N VAL A 39 38.29 -0.85 -21.02
CA VAL A 39 38.03 -0.09 -19.80
C VAL A 39 38.69 -0.82 -18.62
N ASN A 40 39.54 -0.13 -17.88
CA ASN A 40 40.35 -0.69 -16.79
C ASN A 40 39.46 -0.94 -15.54
N ASP A 41 39.57 -2.12 -14.92
CA ASP A 41 38.64 -2.60 -13.87
C ASP A 41 38.60 -1.71 -12.61
N GLU A 42 39.70 -1.02 -12.29
CA GLU A 42 39.81 -0.14 -11.12
C GLU A 42 39.04 1.18 -11.31
N VAL A 43 39.14 1.79 -12.50
CA VAL A 43 38.39 3.00 -12.86
C VAL A 43 36.89 2.69 -13.00
N ILE A 44 36.56 1.46 -13.38
CA ILE A 44 35.18 0.97 -13.42
C ILE A 44 34.57 0.94 -12.01
N ALA A 45 35.31 0.46 -11.01
CA ALA A 45 34.82 0.34 -9.65
C ALA A 45 34.51 1.72 -9.04
N ASP A 46 35.43 2.69 -9.17
CA ASP A 46 35.25 4.05 -8.63
C ASP A 46 34.07 4.78 -9.30
N ILE A 47 33.94 4.70 -10.64
CA ILE A 47 32.81 5.32 -11.37
C ILE A 47 31.49 4.63 -11.02
N MET A 48 31.50 3.32 -10.81
CA MET A 48 30.31 2.55 -10.47
C MET A 48 29.82 2.88 -9.06
N GLU A 49 30.71 2.94 -8.06
CA GLU A 49 30.36 3.24 -6.67
C GLU A 49 29.68 4.63 -6.57
N GLU A 50 30.27 5.65 -7.20
CA GLU A 50 29.69 7.00 -7.24
C GLU A 50 28.29 7.03 -7.88
N LYS A 51 28.09 6.23 -8.95
CA LYS A 51 26.81 6.17 -9.67
C LYS A 51 25.76 5.34 -8.92
N GLU A 52 26.16 4.26 -8.27
CA GLU A 52 25.29 3.46 -7.40
C GLU A 52 24.81 4.28 -6.23
N GLU A 53 25.70 5.03 -5.56
CA GLU A 53 25.31 5.96 -4.49
C GLU A 53 24.34 7.04 -4.99
N ALA A 54 24.63 7.64 -6.16
CA ALA A 54 23.75 8.64 -6.76
C ALA A 54 22.38 8.05 -7.14
N PHE A 55 22.33 6.80 -7.60
CA PHE A 55 21.11 6.09 -7.95
C PHE A 55 20.29 5.72 -6.70
N MET A 56 20.93 5.14 -5.68
CA MET A 56 20.30 4.82 -4.39
C MET A 56 19.75 6.08 -3.72
N LYS A 57 20.49 7.19 -3.76
CA LYS A 57 20.02 8.49 -3.24
C LYS A 57 18.81 9.03 -4.01
N ARG A 58 18.72 8.79 -5.33
CA ARG A 58 17.54 9.15 -6.15
C ARG A 58 16.35 8.25 -5.84
N LEU A 59 16.56 6.95 -5.68
CA LEU A 59 15.52 6.01 -5.27
C LEU A 59 14.99 6.36 -3.87
N ASP A 60 15.86 6.64 -2.90
CA ASP A 60 15.46 7.05 -1.56
C ASP A 60 14.76 8.40 -1.55
N ALA A 61 15.14 9.33 -2.44
CA ALA A 61 14.44 10.60 -2.60
C ALA A 61 13.04 10.41 -3.23
N ALA A 62 12.92 9.52 -4.22
CA ALA A 62 11.65 9.15 -4.83
C ALA A 62 10.73 8.42 -3.85
N ALA A 63 11.25 7.41 -3.13
CA ALA A 63 10.54 6.67 -2.10
C ALA A 63 10.06 7.61 -0.98
N ARG A 64 10.90 8.52 -0.50
CA ARG A 64 10.49 9.54 0.48
C ARG A 64 9.45 10.52 -0.05
N ALA A 65 9.52 10.89 -1.33
CA ALA A 65 8.51 11.73 -1.97
C ALA A 65 7.16 11.00 -2.07
N GLU A 66 7.17 9.71 -2.43
CA GLU A 66 5.98 8.86 -2.45
C GLU A 66 5.39 8.68 -1.05
N GLU A 67 6.21 8.36 -0.05
CA GLU A 67 5.79 8.26 1.35
C GLU A 67 5.19 9.57 1.86
N ALA A 68 5.81 10.72 1.53
CA ALA A 68 5.28 12.02 1.91
C ALA A 68 3.92 12.32 1.25
N GLN A 69 3.72 11.91 -0.01
CA GLN A 69 2.42 12.02 -0.68
C GLN A 69 1.37 11.11 -0.04
N ILE A 70 1.73 9.86 0.26
CA ILE A 70 0.86 8.90 0.95
C ILE A 70 0.49 9.44 2.33
N ASN A 71 1.46 9.99 3.08
CA ASN A 71 1.22 10.53 4.41
C ASN A 71 0.29 11.76 4.36
N LYS A 72 0.49 12.69 3.42
CA LYS A 72 -0.43 13.81 3.18
C LYS A 72 -1.84 13.34 2.84
N ARG A 73 -1.97 12.26 2.06
CA ARG A 73 -3.28 11.64 1.76
C ARG A 73 -3.91 11.04 3.02
N ASN A 74 -3.13 10.31 3.81
CA ASN A 74 -3.58 9.70 5.07
C ASN A 74 -4.02 10.74 6.10
N GLU A 75 -3.33 11.87 6.20
CA GLU A 75 -3.68 12.96 7.13
C GLU A 75 -5.03 13.58 6.78
N LYS A 76 -5.30 13.82 5.49
CA LYS A 76 -6.62 14.27 5.01
C LYS A 76 -7.72 13.24 5.31
N ASN A 77 -7.40 11.95 5.17
CA ASN A 77 -8.35 10.86 5.38
C ASN A 77 -8.70 10.62 6.86
N ARG A 78 -7.83 11.01 7.80
CA ARG A 78 -7.99 10.76 9.24
C ARG A 78 -9.26 11.39 9.82
N ASN A 79 -9.68 12.55 9.31
CA ASN A 79 -10.80 13.33 9.85
C ASN A 79 -12.12 13.15 9.09
N ILE A 80 -12.15 12.33 8.04
CA ILE A 80 -13.37 12.11 7.28
C ILE A 80 -14.28 11.22 8.12
N SER A 81 -15.45 11.69 8.51
CA SER A 81 -16.48 10.90 9.22
C SER A 81 -17.49 10.28 8.26
N TYR A 82 -18.30 9.35 8.77
CA TYR A 82 -19.53 8.96 8.07
C TYR A 82 -20.55 10.10 8.07
N GLN A 83 -21.42 10.13 7.07
CA GLN A 83 -22.59 11.00 7.11
C GLN A 83 -23.56 10.48 8.18
N TRP A 84 -24.28 11.38 8.85
CA TRP A 84 -25.17 11.00 9.96
C TRP A 84 -26.24 9.99 9.54
N TRP A 85 -26.76 10.09 8.31
CA TRP A 85 -27.71 9.14 7.73
C TRP A 85 -27.15 7.72 7.54
N GLU A 86 -25.89 7.60 7.08
CA GLU A 86 -25.24 6.29 6.93
C GLU A 86 -25.09 5.58 8.28
N MET A 87 -24.85 6.33 9.36
CA MET A 87 -24.79 5.79 10.71
C MET A 87 -26.15 5.28 11.20
N LEU A 88 -27.23 6.01 10.92
CA LEU A 88 -28.59 5.61 11.32
C LEU A 88 -29.03 4.31 10.63
N ILE A 89 -28.77 4.18 9.33
CA ILE A 89 -29.06 2.96 8.58
C ILE A 89 -28.25 1.80 9.17
N MET A 90 -26.96 2.00 9.40
CA MET A 90 -26.10 0.95 9.94
C MET A 90 -26.51 0.52 11.36
N PHE A 91 -26.94 1.46 12.20
CA PHE A 91 -27.45 1.21 13.54
C PHE A 91 -28.77 0.42 13.51
N ALA A 92 -29.73 0.82 12.67
CA ALA A 92 -31.01 0.12 12.54
C ALA A 92 -30.86 -1.33 12.04
N PHE A 93 -29.88 -1.56 11.14
CA PHE A 93 -29.58 -2.88 10.60
C PHE A 93 -28.48 -3.63 11.37
N ALA A 94 -27.96 -3.09 12.48
CA ALA A 94 -26.88 -3.69 13.30
C ALA A 94 -27.11 -5.17 13.65
N PRO A 95 -28.25 -5.56 14.24
CA PRO A 95 -28.51 -6.95 14.60
C PRO A 95 -28.60 -7.86 13.37
N PHE A 96 -29.03 -7.35 12.21
CA PHE A 96 -29.03 -8.10 10.95
C PHE A 96 -27.61 -8.30 10.41
N TYR A 97 -26.67 -7.38 10.65
CA TYR A 97 -25.27 -7.52 10.23
C TYR A 97 -24.53 -8.62 11.00
N LEU A 98 -24.82 -8.82 12.30
CA LEU A 98 -24.20 -9.89 13.09
C LEU A 98 -24.89 -11.26 12.92
N LEU A 99 -26.22 -11.29 12.84
CA LEU A 99 -26.99 -12.53 12.69
C LEU A 99 -26.87 -13.14 11.29
N ASN A 100 -26.81 -12.30 10.25
CA ASN A 100 -26.81 -12.76 8.87
C ASN A 100 -25.38 -13.00 8.35
N ARG A 101 -24.71 -14.02 8.91
CA ARG A 101 -23.35 -14.46 8.53
C ARG A 101 -23.21 -14.86 7.04
N TYR A 102 -24.30 -14.96 6.28
CA TYR A 102 -24.33 -15.55 4.94
C TYR A 102 -24.43 -14.59 3.75
N TYR A 103 -24.82 -13.31 3.90
CA TYR A 103 -25.06 -12.47 2.71
C TYR A 103 -23.98 -11.42 2.38
N PHE A 104 -23.24 -10.88 3.36
CA PHE A 104 -22.33 -9.74 3.10
C PHE A 104 -21.00 -9.63 3.92
N PRO A 105 -20.44 -10.70 4.53
CA PRO A 105 -19.23 -10.55 5.35
C PRO A 105 -17.98 -10.17 4.53
N SER A 106 -17.86 -10.62 3.27
CA SER A 106 -16.68 -10.36 2.44
C SER A 106 -16.48 -8.87 2.15
N GLU A 107 -17.54 -8.16 1.73
CA GLU A 107 -17.47 -6.73 1.47
C GLU A 107 -17.29 -5.92 2.76
N PHE A 108 -17.91 -6.35 3.87
CA PHE A 108 -17.78 -5.66 5.15
C PHE A 108 -16.33 -5.68 5.67
N PHE A 109 -15.73 -6.87 5.77
CA PHE A 109 -14.35 -7.02 6.23
C PHE A 109 -13.35 -6.51 5.20
N SER A 110 -13.62 -6.63 3.90
CA SER A 110 -12.80 -6.02 2.86
C SER A 110 -12.78 -4.50 3.00
N LYS A 111 -13.95 -3.87 3.24
CA LYS A 111 -14.07 -2.43 3.45
C LYS A 111 -13.43 -1.99 4.76
N LEU A 112 -13.51 -2.77 5.84
CA LEU A 112 -12.75 -2.52 7.07
C LEU A 112 -11.24 -2.66 6.87
N LYS A 113 -10.79 -3.66 6.10
CA LYS A 113 -9.38 -3.88 5.77
C LYS A 113 -8.84 -2.76 4.88
N GLN A 114 -9.65 -2.26 3.95
CA GLN A 114 -9.36 -1.07 3.15
C GLN A 114 -9.28 0.18 4.03
N LEU A 115 -10.27 0.42 4.91
CA LEU A 115 -10.27 1.55 5.85
C LEU A 115 -9.07 1.54 6.78
N LYS A 116 -8.64 0.35 7.26
CA LYS A 116 -7.41 0.17 8.05
C LYS A 116 -6.15 0.41 7.22
N LYS A 117 -6.13 -0.01 5.95
CA LYS A 117 -5.01 0.20 5.02
C LYS A 117 -4.84 1.66 4.63
N GLU A 118 -5.94 2.41 4.53
CA GLU A 118 -5.98 3.83 4.16
C GLU A 118 -6.04 4.79 5.37
N LYS A 119 -5.80 4.29 6.60
CA LYS A 119 -5.76 5.05 7.87
C LYS A 119 -7.04 5.88 8.17
N TYR A 120 -8.21 5.36 7.83
CA TYR A 120 -9.50 5.97 8.21
C TYR A 120 -9.93 5.60 9.64
N ASP A 121 -9.14 6.05 10.62
CA ASP A 121 -9.36 5.67 12.03
C ASP A 121 -10.72 6.14 12.57
N LEU A 122 -11.21 7.30 12.15
CA LEU A 122 -12.48 7.87 12.63
C LEU A 122 -13.69 7.08 12.10
N LYS A 123 -13.74 6.79 10.79
CA LYS A 123 -14.79 5.94 10.19
C LYS A 123 -14.78 4.55 10.78
N PHE A 124 -13.59 3.96 10.94
CA PHE A 124 -13.44 2.63 11.51
C PHE A 124 -14.03 2.56 12.94
N LYS A 125 -13.70 3.53 13.79
CA LYS A 125 -14.24 3.63 15.15
C LYS A 125 -15.75 3.86 15.18
N GLN A 126 -16.26 4.79 14.36
CA GLN A 126 -17.69 5.09 14.27
C GLN A 126 -18.51 3.87 13.84
N ARG A 127 -18.02 3.11 12.87
CA ARG A 127 -18.67 1.89 12.37
C ARG A 127 -18.77 0.81 13.43
N ILE A 128 -17.68 0.53 14.14
CA ILE A 128 -17.66 -0.46 15.23
C ILE A 128 -18.54 0.01 16.39
N ALA A 129 -18.45 1.29 16.77
CA ALA A 129 -19.27 1.85 17.83
C ALA A 129 -20.77 1.73 17.50
N CYS A 130 -21.20 2.13 16.30
CA CYS A 130 -22.61 2.04 15.90
C CYS A 130 -23.13 0.60 15.91
N LEU A 131 -22.33 -0.37 15.47
CA LEU A 131 -22.72 -1.78 15.49
C LEU A 131 -22.90 -2.28 16.93
N LEU A 132 -21.88 -2.10 17.78
CA LEU A 132 -21.95 -2.52 19.18
C LEU A 132 -23.11 -1.86 19.93
N THR A 133 -23.31 -0.55 19.74
CA THR A 133 -24.42 0.16 20.40
C THR A 133 -25.78 -0.29 19.87
N GLY A 134 -25.90 -0.55 18.56
CA GLY A 134 -27.12 -1.07 17.94
C GLY A 134 -27.49 -2.46 18.46
N ASP A 135 -26.51 -3.36 18.53
CA ASP A 135 -26.71 -4.71 19.03
C ASP A 135 -27.09 -4.74 20.51
N ILE A 136 -26.43 -3.92 21.35
CA ILE A 136 -26.78 -3.78 22.77
C ILE A 136 -28.21 -3.24 22.92
N THR A 137 -28.58 -2.22 22.15
CA THR A 137 -29.92 -1.62 22.19
C THR A 137 -30.99 -2.66 21.83
N TRP A 138 -30.75 -3.45 20.79
CA TRP A 138 -31.67 -4.50 20.38
C TRP A 138 -31.75 -5.62 21.42
N PHE A 139 -30.60 -6.02 21.99
CA PHE A 139 -30.57 -7.03 23.05
C PHE A 139 -31.35 -6.59 24.29
N ILE A 140 -31.22 -5.32 24.70
CA ILE A 140 -32.02 -4.73 25.78
C ILE A 140 -33.51 -4.74 25.42
N TYR A 141 -33.88 -4.29 24.21
CA TYR A 141 -35.27 -4.33 23.73
C TYR A 141 -35.86 -5.73 23.79
N TRP A 142 -35.10 -6.74 23.33
CA TRP A 142 -35.50 -8.14 23.37
C TRP A 142 -35.70 -8.67 24.80
N LEU A 143 -34.82 -8.30 25.74
CA LEU A 143 -34.98 -8.65 27.16
C LEU A 143 -36.22 -7.98 27.76
N TYR A 144 -36.48 -6.71 27.44
CA TYR A 144 -37.68 -6.01 27.88
C TYR A 144 -38.96 -6.66 27.33
N SER A 145 -39.01 -7.00 26.04
CA SER A 145 -40.18 -7.67 25.45
C SER A 145 -40.43 -9.03 26.09
N TYR A 146 -39.37 -9.81 26.34
CA TYR A 146 -39.48 -11.12 26.99
C TYR A 146 -39.94 -11.04 28.45
N THR A 147 -39.59 -9.96 29.15
CA THR A 147 -40.00 -9.73 30.54
C THR A 147 -41.44 -9.22 30.65
N LEU A 148 -41.93 -8.48 29.64
CA LEU A 148 -43.31 -7.98 29.57
C LEU A 148 -44.33 -9.05 29.17
N GLU A 149 -43.91 -10.09 28.45
CA GLU A 149 -44.76 -11.23 28.06
C GLU A 149 -44.91 -12.31 29.15
N LYS A 150 -44.22 -12.18 30.29
CA LYS A 150 -44.29 -13.10 31.43
C LYS A 150 -45.14 -12.53 32.57
#